data_AF-A0A1G0LI68-F1
#
_entry.id   AF-A0A1G0LI68-F1
#
_cell.length_a   1.000
_cell.length_b   1.000
_cell.length_c   1.000
_cell.angle_alpha   90.00
_cell.angle_beta   90.00
_cell.angle_gamma   90.00
#
_symmetry.space_group_name_H-M   'P 1'
#
loop_
_entity.id
_entity.type
_entity.pdbx_description
1 polymer ?
#
loop_
_entity_poly.entity_id
_entity_poly.type
_entity_poly.pdbx_seq_one_letter_code
_entity_poly.pdbx_strand_id
1 'polypeptide(L)'
;MTRFFRFVTSVATITILMLPVSAFAVEQENYEADAKMVGNIPTPVPHKISDDATSQACLACHEQGLKGAPQTSHPERMGCTQCHVQGEIKAKKAKAKVKGKK
;
A
#
# COMPACT_ATOMS: atom_id res chain seq x y z
N MET A 1 -18.80 -39.05 -45.53
CA MET A 1 -19.48 -38.03 -44.72
C MET A 1 -18.88 -37.87 -43.31
N THR A 2 -18.53 -38.94 -42.59
CA THR A 2 -17.97 -38.89 -41.22
C THR A 2 -16.60 -38.22 -41.08
N ARG A 3 -15.74 -38.28 -42.12
CA ARG A 3 -14.40 -37.66 -42.12
C ARG A 3 -14.43 -36.14 -42.25
N PHE A 4 -15.37 -35.62 -43.05
CA PHE A 4 -15.56 -34.18 -43.22
C PHE A 4 -16.08 -33.55 -41.92
N PHE A 5 -17.02 -34.24 -41.27
CA PHE A 5 -17.54 -33.85 -39.96
C PHE A 5 -16.45 -33.80 -38.89
N ARG A 6 -15.57 -34.80 -38.85
CA ARG A 6 -14.41 -34.85 -37.92
C ARG A 6 -13.41 -33.73 -38.14
N PHE A 7 -13.20 -33.31 -39.39
CA PHE A 7 -12.29 -32.22 -39.73
C PHE A 7 -12.86 -30.86 -39.28
N VAL A 8 -14.16 -30.63 -39.54
CA VAL A 8 -14.85 -29.40 -39.14
C VAL A 8 -14.89 -29.26 -37.62
N THR A 9 -15.16 -30.34 -36.88
CA THR A 9 -15.13 -30.33 -35.42
C THR A 9 -13.73 -30.04 -34.88
N SER A 10 -12.68 -30.61 -35.49
CA SER A 10 -11.29 -30.39 -35.05
C SER A 10 -10.84 -28.95 -35.26
N VAL A 11 -11.19 -28.34 -36.40
CA VAL A 11 -10.83 -26.95 -36.70
C VAL A 11 -11.59 -26.00 -35.76
N ALA A 12 -12.88 -26.23 -35.53
CA ALA A 12 -13.69 -25.41 -34.62
C ALA A 12 -13.19 -25.46 -33.16
N THR A 13 -12.73 -26.62 -32.68
CA THR A 13 -12.13 -26.71 -31.34
C THR A 13 -10.80 -25.98 -31.22
N ILE A 14 -9.99 -25.98 -32.30
CA ILE A 14 -8.68 -25.31 -32.30
C ILE A 14 -8.85 -23.78 -32.32
N THR A 15 -9.81 -23.26 -33.08
CA THR A 15 -10.11 -21.82 -33.06
C THR A 15 -10.66 -21.35 -31.72
N ILE A 16 -11.50 -22.14 -31.04
CA ILE A 16 -12.00 -21.79 -29.70
C ILE A 16 -10.88 -21.77 -28.64
N LEU A 17 -9.91 -22.68 -28.74
CA LEU A 17 -8.76 -22.74 -27.82
C LEU A 17 -7.77 -21.58 -28.03
N MET A 18 -7.75 -21.00 -29.23
CA MET A 18 -6.87 -19.88 -29.59
C MET A 18 -7.52 -18.50 -29.37
N LEU A 19 -8.74 -18.42 -28.82
CA LEU A 19 -9.27 -17.12 -28.38
C LEU A 19 -8.37 -16.58 -27.27
N PRO A 20 -7.88 -15.33 -27.39
CA PRO A 20 -7.11 -14.73 -26.34
C PRO A 20 -8.03 -14.58 -25.12
N VAL A 21 -7.61 -15.17 -24.00
CA VAL A 21 -8.14 -14.97 -22.64
C VAL A 21 -7.91 -13.51 -22.17
N SER A 22 -7.94 -12.54 -23.09
CA SER A 22 -7.73 -11.12 -22.83
C SER A 22 -9.02 -10.40 -22.41
N ALA A 23 -10.16 -11.09 -22.35
CA ALA A 23 -11.40 -10.57 -21.76
C ALA A 23 -11.43 -10.74 -20.22
N PHE A 24 -10.54 -11.57 -19.65
CA PHE A 24 -10.21 -11.53 -18.23
C PHE A 24 -8.97 -10.64 -18.06
N ALA A 25 -9.13 -9.34 -18.32
CA ALA A 25 -8.16 -8.36 -17.88
C ALA A 25 -8.20 -8.34 -16.34
N VAL A 26 -7.41 -9.22 -15.71
CA VAL A 26 -6.97 -9.03 -14.34
C VAL A 26 -6.22 -7.71 -14.36
N GLU A 27 -6.84 -6.67 -13.76
CA GLU A 27 -6.17 -5.43 -13.41
C GLU A 27 -4.83 -5.81 -12.75
N GLN A 28 -3.72 -5.40 -13.34
CA GLN A 28 -2.40 -5.80 -12.83
C GLN A 28 -2.15 -5.03 -11.53
N GLU A 29 -2.57 -5.63 -10.43
CA GLU A 29 -2.44 -5.15 -9.06
C GLU A 29 -0.95 -4.86 -8.78
N ASN A 30 -0.66 -3.57 -8.65
CA ASN A 30 0.71 -3.06 -8.66
C ASN A 30 1.19 -2.94 -7.21
N TYR A 31 1.34 -4.10 -6.55
CA TYR A 31 1.68 -4.22 -5.13
C TYR A 31 2.92 -3.41 -4.72
N GLU A 32 3.85 -3.19 -5.65
CA GLU A 32 5.05 -2.38 -5.45
C GLU A 32 4.73 -0.88 -5.30
N ALA A 33 3.71 -0.38 -6.00
CA ALA A 33 3.22 0.99 -5.88
C ALA A 33 2.47 1.19 -4.55
N ASP A 34 1.66 0.22 -4.15
CA ASP A 34 0.93 0.24 -2.87
C ASP A 34 1.90 0.17 -1.68
N ALA A 35 2.92 -0.70 -1.75
CA ALA A 35 3.99 -0.78 -0.75
C ALA A 35 4.82 0.51 -0.65
N LYS A 36 4.88 1.30 -1.72
CA LYS A 36 5.57 2.60 -1.76
C LYS A 36 4.79 3.71 -1.05
N MET A 37 3.51 3.50 -0.71
CA MET A 37 2.73 4.41 0.15
C MET A 37 3.15 4.30 1.63
N VAL A 38 4.45 4.40 1.90
CA VAL A 38 5.03 4.45 3.25
C VAL A 38 4.41 5.58 4.08
N GLY A 39 3.84 6.61 3.44
CA GLY A 39 3.11 7.71 4.09
C GLY A 39 1.75 7.34 4.69
N ASN A 40 1.14 6.21 4.31
CA ASN A 40 -0.18 5.78 4.81
C ASN A 40 -0.10 4.69 5.88
N ILE A 41 1.11 4.30 6.30
CA ILE A 41 1.32 3.30 7.35
C ILE A 41 1.32 4.03 8.70
N PRO A 42 0.40 3.70 9.63
CA PRO A 42 0.42 4.25 10.97
C PRO A 42 1.76 3.95 11.63
N THR A 43 2.51 5.00 11.97
CA THR A 43 3.77 4.85 12.70
C THR A 43 3.47 4.69 14.19
N PRO A 44 4.22 3.84 14.91
CA PRO A 44 4.04 3.72 16.35
C PRO A 44 4.50 5.01 17.03
N VAL A 45 3.81 5.38 18.11
CA VAL A 45 4.10 6.60 18.87
C VAL A 45 5.32 6.36 19.76
N PRO A 46 6.46 7.06 19.53
CA PRO A 46 7.72 6.80 20.22
C PRO A 46 7.83 7.43 21.62
N HIS A 47 6.75 8.01 22.13
CA HIS A 47 6.72 8.69 23.42
C HIS A 47 5.53 8.23 24.24
N LYS A 48 5.48 8.64 25.51
CA LYS A 48 4.34 8.34 26.38
C LYS A 48 3.10 9.10 25.94
N ILE A 49 1.97 8.41 25.99
CA ILE A 49 0.62 8.95 25.83
C ILE A 49 -0.08 8.71 27.16
N SER A 50 -0.79 9.71 27.67
CA SER A 50 -1.62 9.53 28.87
C SER A 50 -2.90 8.78 28.51
N ASP A 51 -3.48 8.02 29.44
CA ASP A 51 -4.69 7.23 29.19
C ASP A 51 -5.92 8.10 28.86
N ASP A 52 -5.89 9.36 29.28
CA ASP A 52 -6.89 10.41 29.04
C ASP A 52 -6.58 11.31 27.83
N ALA A 53 -5.62 10.92 26.99
CA ALA A 53 -5.23 11.73 25.84
C ALA A 53 -6.40 11.96 24.86
N THR A 54 -6.70 13.24 24.63
CA THR A 54 -7.68 13.69 23.63
C THR A 54 -7.02 13.99 22.29
N SER A 55 -7.81 14.07 21.22
CA SER A 55 -7.32 14.49 19.90
C SER A 55 -6.59 15.84 19.94
N GLN A 56 -7.11 16.79 20.73
CA GLN A 56 -6.53 18.13 20.90
C GLN A 56 -5.13 18.06 21.51
N ALA A 57 -4.91 17.14 22.47
CA ALA A 57 -3.60 16.95 23.09
C ALA A 57 -2.55 16.46 22.08
N CYS A 58 -2.96 15.61 21.12
CA CYS A 58 -2.10 15.16 20.03
C CYS A 58 -1.79 16.32 19.05
N LEU A 59 -2.83 17.05 18.65
CA LEU A 59 -2.73 18.16 17.68
C LEU A 59 -1.88 19.32 18.18
N ALA A 60 -1.78 19.52 19.50
CA ALA A 60 -0.92 20.54 20.11
C ALA A 60 0.55 20.50 19.63
N CYS A 61 1.03 19.34 19.16
CA CYS A 61 2.33 19.24 18.47
C CYS A 61 2.20 18.77 17.01
N HIS A 62 1.27 17.87 16.72
CA HIS A 62 1.20 17.24 15.39
C HIS A 62 0.42 18.04 14.34
N GLU A 63 -0.32 19.09 14.69
CA GLU A 63 -1.08 19.88 13.70
C GLU A 63 -0.18 20.67 12.75
N GLN A 64 0.90 21.26 13.29
CA GLN A 64 1.87 22.08 12.54
C GLN A 64 3.30 21.51 12.61
N GLY A 65 3.46 20.32 13.17
CA GLY A 65 4.78 19.68 13.31
C GLY A 65 5.72 20.41 14.27
N LEU A 66 5.25 20.72 15.47
CA LEU A 66 6.02 21.43 16.50
C LEU A 66 6.87 20.47 17.34
N LYS A 67 7.94 20.99 17.96
CA LYS A 67 8.83 20.24 18.88
C LYS A 67 9.42 18.96 18.28
N GLY A 68 9.64 18.95 16.96
CA GLY A 68 10.18 17.77 16.24
C GLY A 68 9.15 16.67 15.98
N ALA A 69 7.87 16.90 16.29
CA ALA A 69 6.79 16.03 15.85
C ALA A 69 6.57 16.19 14.34
N PRO A 70 6.28 15.11 13.59
CA PRO A 70 5.82 15.23 12.21
C PRO A 70 4.43 15.86 12.18
N GLN A 71 4.17 16.66 11.14
CA GLN A 71 2.83 17.15 10.87
C GLN A 71 1.92 15.99 10.44
N THR A 72 0.73 15.89 11.04
CA THR A 72 -0.30 14.93 10.63
C THR A 72 -0.85 15.31 9.26
N SER A 73 -1.06 14.31 8.40
CA SER A 73 -1.70 14.50 7.10
C SER A 73 -3.23 14.53 7.18
N HIS A 74 -3.79 14.20 8.35
CA HIS A 74 -5.23 14.05 8.56
C HIS A 74 -5.65 14.58 9.95
N PRO A 75 -5.60 15.90 10.19
CA PRO A 75 -5.96 16.51 11.46
C PRO A 75 -7.43 16.30 11.84
N GLU A 76 -8.30 16.02 10.87
CA GLU A 76 -9.73 15.76 11.07
C GLU A 76 -10.01 14.41 11.75
N ARG A 77 -9.04 13.49 11.79
CA ARG A 77 -9.21 12.17 12.41
C ARG A 77 -8.96 12.25 13.92
N MET A 78 -10.05 12.33 14.68
CA MET A 78 -10.01 12.54 16.13
C MET A 78 -9.50 11.33 16.94
N GLY A 79 -9.71 10.10 16.47
CA GLY A 79 -9.26 8.90 17.20
C GLY A 79 -7.86 8.45 16.80
N CYS A 80 -6.83 9.18 17.21
CA CYS A 80 -5.43 8.95 16.79
C CYS A 80 -4.91 7.56 17.14
N THR A 81 -5.22 7.09 18.36
CA THR A 81 -4.75 5.80 18.91
C THR A 81 -5.47 4.59 18.33
N GLN A 82 -6.51 4.79 17.52
CA GLN A 82 -7.15 3.71 16.77
C GLN A 82 -6.20 3.08 15.75
N CYS A 83 -5.23 3.86 15.26
CA CYS A 83 -4.24 3.39 14.30
C CYS A 83 -2.81 3.56 14.83
N HIS A 84 -2.51 4.64 15.56
CA HIS A 84 -1.19 4.90 16.11
C HIS A 84 -1.04 4.30 17.51
N VAL A 85 -0.44 3.11 17.58
CA VAL A 85 -0.19 2.42 18.85
C VAL A 85 1.12 2.91 19.46
N GLN A 86 1.17 3.05 20.78
CA GLN A 86 2.41 3.38 21.48
C GLN A 86 3.45 2.26 21.30
N GLY A 87 4.68 2.61 20.93
CA GLY A 87 5.73 1.62 20.71
C GLY A 87 7.05 2.22 20.22
N GLU A 88 8.05 1.36 20.04
CA GLU A 88 9.37 1.79 19.62
C GLU A 88 9.52 1.78 18.09
N ILE A 89 9.94 2.90 17.52
CA ILE A 89 10.46 2.94 16.15
C ILE A 89 11.92 2.48 16.16
N LYS A 90 12.17 1.21 15.85
CA LYS A 90 13.53 0.71 15.60
C LYS A 90 14.02 1.26 14.27
N ALA A 91 14.72 2.39 14.30
CA ALA A 91 15.32 2.97 13.11
C ALA A 91 16.38 2.00 12.54
N LYS A 92 16.05 1.27 11.47
CA LYS A 92 17.06 0.62 10.64
C LYS A 92 17.81 1.75 9.93
N LYS A 93 19.10 1.92 10.22
CA LYS A 93 19.93 2.90 9.50
C LYS A 93 19.94 2.53 8.02
N ALA A 94 19.13 3.21 7.21
CA ALA A 94 19.21 3.13 5.76
C ALA A 94 20.61 3.63 5.35
N LYS A 95 21.48 2.71 4.93
CA LYS A 95 22.77 3.06 4.34
C LYS A 95 22.46 3.80 3.04
N ALA A 96 22.48 5.12 3.06
CA ALA A 96 22.50 5.94 1.86
C ALA A 96 23.80 5.65 1.09
N LYS A 97 23.79 4.62 0.23
CA LYS A 97 24.78 4.51 -0.84
C LYS A 97 24.35 5.47 -1.95
N VAL A 98 24.73 6.73 -1.80
CA VAL A 98 24.93 7.61 -2.97
C VAL A 98 26.12 7.04 -3.72
N LYS A 99 25.87 6.15 -4.69
CA LYS A 99 26.92 5.66 -5.58
C LYS A 99 27.16 6.75 -6.63
N GLY A 100 28.10 7.63 -6.29
CA GLY A 100 28.62 8.65 -7.17
C GLY A 100 29.11 8.04 -8.49
N LYS A 101 28.62 8.65 -9.56
CA LYS A 101 29.07 8.55 -10.94
C LYS A 101 30.55 8.92 -11.04
N LYS A 102 31.36 8.05 -11.63
CA LYS A 102 32.59 8.39 -12.35
C LYS A 102 32.60 7.57 -13.63
#